data_AF-A0ABC9B7B4-F1
#
_entry.id   AF-A0ABC9B7B4-F1
#
_cell.length_a   1.000
_cell.length_b   1.000
_cell.length_c   1.000
_cell.angle_alpha   90.00
_cell.angle_beta   90.00
_cell.angle_gamma   90.00
#
_symmetry.space_group_name_H-M   'P 1'
#
loop_
_entity.id
_entity.type
_entity.pdbx_description
1 polymer ?
#
loop_
_entity_poly.entity_id
_entity_poly.type
_entity_poly.pdbx_seq_one_letter_code
_entity_poly.pdbx_strand_id
1 'polypeptide(L)'
;MATALLHDLLRRLSSAILRTHDHVFVSRPRSMVAEVVIYGQSDSCYSPYGDHFRKVRKVVTVHLLIDVLLSRQHEYGLTRNHIKAILLDMFEAGTDTSYSTLDVAMAELMRKPEAMAKLQAEVRRMVPRGQEIDGCGCTRRRRSSLSACWDNPHDFMPERFMDGNNHVDLKGKTDFRYVPFGAGRRMCPGIHAAAATLEIMLANLVYRFDWELPAGVRKEDIDMTEVFGLTVHRKEKLFLVPKPACICMCLSRVVI
;
A
#
# COMPACT_ATOMS: atom_id res chain seq x y z
N MET A 1 -37.36 2.73 -28.48
CA MET A 1 -37.46 3.83 -27.49
C MET A 1 -37.82 3.35 -26.09
N ALA A 2 -38.88 2.56 -25.89
CA ALA A 2 -39.31 2.11 -24.55
C ALA A 2 -38.24 1.32 -23.75
N THR A 3 -37.44 0.47 -24.42
CA THR A 3 -36.37 -0.31 -23.79
C THR A 3 -35.20 0.54 -23.30
N ALA A 4 -34.82 1.58 -24.04
CA ALA A 4 -33.76 2.51 -23.65
C ALA A 4 -34.18 3.40 -22.45
N LEU A 5 -35.45 3.83 -22.42
CA LEU A 5 -36.02 4.58 -21.29
C LEU A 5 -36.11 3.72 -20.02
N LEU A 6 -36.51 2.45 -20.14
CA LEU A 6 -36.52 1.52 -19.01
C LEU A 6 -35.11 1.27 -18.48
N HIS A 7 -34.12 1.07 -19.35
CA HIS A 7 -32.73 0.87 -18.95
C HIS A 7 -32.12 2.10 -18.26
N ASP A 8 -32.40 3.32 -18.75
CA ASP A 8 -31.99 4.56 -18.08
C ASP A 8 -32.66 4.74 -16.71
N LEU A 9 -33.97 4.48 -16.62
CA LEU A 9 -34.71 4.54 -15.36
C LEU A 9 -34.15 3.54 -14.33
N LEU A 10 -33.92 2.29 -14.73
CA LEU A 10 -33.33 1.26 -13.87
C LEU A 10 -31.91 1.67 -13.43
N ARG A 11 -31.08 2.20 -14.34
CA ARG A 11 -29.74 2.67 -14.00
C ARG A 11 -29.77 3.82 -12.99
N ARG A 12 -30.68 4.77 -13.16
CA ARG A 12 -30.84 5.92 -12.25
C ARG A 12 -31.36 5.49 -10.89
N LEU A 13 -32.36 4.59 -10.86
CA LEU A 13 -32.90 4.04 -9.62
C LEU A 13 -31.85 3.24 -8.85
N SER A 14 -31.11 2.36 -9.52
CA SER A 14 -30.01 1.60 -8.91
C SER A 14 -28.94 2.54 -8.32
N SER A 15 -28.54 3.57 -9.08
CA SER A 15 -27.59 4.58 -8.59
C SER A 15 -28.13 5.34 -7.38
N ALA A 16 -29.42 5.70 -7.37
CA ALA A 16 -30.06 6.35 -6.24
C ALA A 16 -30.10 5.45 -5.00
N ILE A 17 -30.48 4.17 -5.15
CA ILE A 17 -30.50 3.20 -4.05
C ILE A 17 -29.11 3.06 -3.41
N LEU A 18 -28.08 2.88 -4.25
CA LEU A 18 -26.70 2.74 -3.80
C LEU A 18 -26.21 3.98 -3.04
N ARG A 19 -26.59 5.18 -3.47
CA ARG A 19 -26.22 6.44 -2.80
C ARG A 19 -26.97 6.65 -1.48
N THR A 20 -28.26 6.35 -1.46
CA THR A 20 -29.10 6.52 -0.27
C THR A 20 -28.71 5.54 0.84
N HIS A 21 -28.39 4.29 0.47
CA HIS A 21 -28.04 3.23 1.42
C HIS A 21 -26.52 3.01 1.55
N ASP A 22 -25.69 3.93 1.03
CA ASP A 22 -24.21 3.87 1.12
C ASP A 22 -23.75 3.61 2.56
N HIS A 23 -24.37 4.27 3.55
CA HIS A 23 -24.05 4.06 4.96
C HIS A 23 -24.30 2.64 5.47
N VAL A 24 -25.30 1.93 4.93
CA VAL A 24 -25.58 0.52 5.24
C VAL A 24 -24.52 -0.37 4.62
N PHE A 25 -24.20 -0.15 3.34
CA PHE A 25 -23.21 -0.94 2.61
C PHE A 25 -21.78 -0.75 3.14
N VAL A 26 -21.47 0.43 3.69
CA VAL A 26 -20.18 0.78 4.29
C VAL A 26 -20.06 0.32 5.75
N SER A 27 -21.19 0.03 6.41
CA SER A 27 -21.18 -0.45 7.78
C SER A 27 -20.66 -1.88 7.86
N ARG A 28 -19.91 -2.18 8.92
CA ARG A 28 -19.40 -3.53 9.17
C ARG A 28 -20.32 -4.24 10.16
N PRO A 29 -20.82 -5.44 9.86
CA PRO A 29 -21.59 -6.22 10.82
C PRO A 29 -20.72 -6.64 12.00
N ARG A 30 -21.35 -6.92 13.13
CA ARG A 30 -20.62 -7.43 14.30
C ARG A 30 -20.02 -8.79 13.99
N SER A 31 -18.78 -8.99 14.43
CA SER A 31 -18.04 -10.24 14.31
C SER A 31 -17.46 -10.58 15.67
N MET A 32 -17.76 -11.76 16.20
CA MET A 32 -17.26 -12.17 17.52
C MET A 32 -15.73 -12.19 17.56
N VAL A 33 -15.09 -12.61 16.47
CA VAL A 33 -13.62 -12.62 16.37
C VAL A 33 -13.07 -11.20 16.47
N ALA A 34 -13.62 -10.26 15.70
CA ALA A 34 -13.17 -8.87 15.73
C ALA A 34 -13.54 -8.16 17.05
N GLU A 35 -14.62 -8.58 17.72
CA GLU A 35 -15.00 -8.07 19.04
C GLU A 35 -13.96 -8.43 20.11
N VAL A 36 -13.44 -9.65 20.07
CA VAL A 36 -12.39 -10.09 21.00
C VAL A 36 -11.03 -9.51 20.62
N VAL A 37 -10.62 -9.67 19.35
CA VAL A 37 -9.27 -9.31 18.90
C VAL A 37 -9.08 -7.79 18.82
N ILE A 38 -10.09 -7.06 18.35
CA ILE A 38 -10.01 -5.62 18.09
C ILE A 38 -10.74 -4.80 19.16
N TYR A 39 -10.63 -5.24 20.42
CA TYR A 39 -11.13 -4.55 21.61
C TYR A 39 -12.53 -3.92 21.41
N GLY A 40 -13.50 -4.74 21.00
CA GLY A 40 -14.88 -4.35 20.78
C GLY A 40 -15.22 -3.77 19.40
N GLN A 41 -14.40 -4.01 18.37
CA GLN A 41 -14.59 -3.47 17.01
C GLN A 41 -14.69 -1.94 16.99
N SER A 42 -13.78 -1.28 17.69
CA SER A 42 -13.81 0.18 17.88
C SER A 42 -12.76 0.92 17.04
N ASP A 43 -12.06 0.21 16.15
CA ASP A 43 -11.02 0.67 15.24
C ASP A 43 -11.55 1.22 13.90
N SER A 44 -10.66 1.55 12.98
CA SER A 44 -11.01 2.21 11.71
C SER A 44 -11.49 1.26 10.60
N CYS A 45 -11.22 -0.05 10.75
CA CYS A 45 -11.50 -1.12 9.80
C CYS A 45 -12.80 -1.85 10.13
N TYR A 46 -13.04 -2.20 11.40
CA TYR A 46 -14.18 -3.04 11.82
C TYR A 46 -15.33 -2.29 12.47
N SER A 47 -15.15 -1.04 12.91
CA SER A 47 -16.25 -0.33 13.58
C SER A 47 -17.46 -0.13 12.67
N PRO A 48 -18.71 -0.24 13.15
CA PRO A 48 -19.90 0.14 12.40
C PRO A 48 -19.82 1.59 11.91
N TYR A 49 -20.46 1.91 10.79
CA TYR A 49 -20.46 3.27 10.27
C TYR A 49 -21.27 4.20 11.19
N GLY A 50 -20.70 5.35 11.57
CA GLY A 50 -21.33 6.29 12.50
C GLY A 50 -20.39 7.40 12.95
N ASP A 51 -20.78 8.15 13.99
CA ASP A 51 -19.96 9.24 14.54
C ASP A 51 -18.62 8.75 15.10
N HIS A 52 -18.63 7.62 15.80
CA HIS A 52 -17.40 6.99 16.32
C HIS A 52 -16.43 6.66 15.19
N PHE A 53 -16.90 5.97 14.15
CA PHE A 53 -16.10 5.67 12.96
C PHE A 53 -15.50 6.93 12.32
N ARG A 54 -16.30 8.00 12.15
CA ARG A 54 -15.81 9.26 11.56
C ARG A 54 -14.72 9.91 12.42
N LYS A 55 -14.87 9.89 13.74
CA LYS A 55 -13.87 10.40 14.69
C LYS A 55 -12.58 9.57 14.60
N VAL A 56 -12.67 8.26 14.74
CA VAL A 56 -11.52 7.34 14.64
C VAL A 56 -10.83 7.49 13.28
N ARG A 57 -11.59 7.59 12.18
CA ARG A 57 -11.03 7.82 10.84
C ARG A 57 -10.24 9.11 10.74
N LYS A 58 -10.75 10.21 11.30
CA LYS A 58 -10.03 11.48 11.35
C LYS A 58 -8.74 11.33 12.14
N VAL A 59 -8.81 10.66 13.29
CA VAL A 59 -7.66 10.39 14.16
C VAL A 59 -6.59 9.59 13.42
N VAL A 60 -6.89 8.43 12.83
CA VAL A 60 -5.87 7.60 12.15
C VAL A 60 -5.29 8.23 10.89
N THR A 61 -6.03 9.12 10.23
CA THR A 61 -5.54 9.81 9.03
C THR A 61 -4.58 10.96 9.38
N VAL A 62 -4.74 11.57 10.55
CA VAL A 62 -3.97 12.76 10.98
C VAL A 62 -2.89 12.41 12.00
N HIS A 63 -3.14 11.43 12.86
CA HIS A 63 -2.33 11.08 14.03
C HIS A 63 -1.96 9.59 13.96
N LEU A 64 -0.80 9.31 13.38
CA LEU A 64 -0.24 7.96 13.26
C LEU A 64 0.63 7.55 14.47
N LEU A 65 0.98 8.49 15.34
CA LEU A 65 1.91 8.28 16.44
C LEU A 65 1.19 8.08 17.78
N ILE A 66 1.63 7.10 18.56
CA ILE A 66 1.09 6.74 19.89
C ILE A 66 1.00 7.96 20.82
N ASP A 67 2.07 8.76 20.90
CA ASP A 67 2.12 9.91 21.82
C ASP A 67 1.09 10.98 21.44
N VAL A 68 0.85 11.14 20.15
CA VAL A 68 -0.17 12.07 19.64
C VAL A 68 -1.57 11.53 19.94
N LEU A 69 -1.79 10.22 19.78
CA LEU A 69 -3.07 9.58 20.14
C LEU A 69 -3.38 9.72 21.64
N LEU A 70 -2.38 9.50 22.50
CA LEU A 70 -2.52 9.62 23.95
C LEU A 70 -2.77 11.07 24.38
N SER A 71 -2.04 12.04 23.81
CA SER A 71 -2.23 13.46 24.14
C SER A 71 -3.59 14.01 23.71
N ARG A 72 -4.20 13.46 22.65
CA ARG A 72 -5.52 13.89 22.14
C ARG A 72 -6.68 12.99 22.56
N GLN A 73 -6.47 12.00 23.43
CA GLN A 73 -7.51 11.05 23.80
C GLN A 73 -8.79 11.72 24.35
N HIS A 74 -8.63 12.78 25.16
CA HIS A 74 -9.74 13.53 25.73
C HIS A 74 -10.49 14.37 24.68
N GLU A 75 -9.78 14.95 23.71
CA GLU A 75 -10.36 15.73 22.59
C GLU A 75 -11.35 14.88 21.78
N TYR A 76 -11.02 13.61 21.57
CA TYR A 76 -11.82 12.69 20.76
C TYR A 76 -12.73 11.77 21.59
N GLY A 77 -12.68 11.83 22.92
CA GLY A 77 -13.42 10.94 23.82
C GLY A 77 -13.00 9.47 23.67
N LEU A 78 -11.72 9.20 23.44
CA LEU A 78 -11.18 7.86 23.25
C LEU A 78 -10.90 7.18 24.60
N THR A 79 -11.37 5.95 24.75
CA THR A 79 -11.03 5.11 25.90
C THR A 79 -9.70 4.40 25.64
N ARG A 80 -9.10 3.83 26.70
CA ARG A 80 -7.90 2.98 26.56
C ARG A 80 -8.12 1.82 25.58
N ASN A 81 -9.31 1.23 25.54
CA ASN A 81 -9.63 0.15 24.60
C ASN A 81 -9.70 0.67 23.15
N HIS A 82 -10.24 1.88 22.92
CA HIS A 82 -10.22 2.48 21.58
C HIS A 82 -8.79 2.71 21.11
N ILE A 83 -7.90 3.21 21.99
CA ILE A 83 -6.50 3.42 21.65
C ILE A 83 -5.82 2.09 21.33
N LYS A 84 -6.02 1.05 22.15
CA LYS A 84 -5.49 -0.29 21.86
C LYS A 84 -5.99 -0.85 20.51
N ALA A 85 -7.29 -0.69 20.22
CA ALA A 85 -7.88 -1.12 18.94
C ALA A 85 -7.25 -0.39 17.76
N ILE A 86 -7.12 0.94 17.86
CA ILE A 86 -6.49 1.76 16.81
C ILE A 86 -5.03 1.37 16.60
N LEU A 87 -4.26 1.18 17.67
CA LEU A 87 -2.85 0.83 17.57
C LEU A 87 -2.64 -0.55 16.97
N LEU A 88 -3.46 -1.53 17.39
CA LEU A 88 -3.43 -2.86 16.82
C LEU A 88 -3.76 -2.83 15.32
N ASP A 89 -4.84 -2.14 14.94
CA ASP A 89 -5.27 -1.95 13.54
C ASP A 89 -4.16 -1.31 12.70
N MET A 90 -3.57 -0.20 13.17
CA MET A 90 -2.52 0.52 12.41
C MET A 90 -1.23 -0.29 12.26
N PHE A 91 -0.79 -0.98 13.33
CA PHE A 91 0.45 -1.74 13.28
C PHE A 91 0.31 -3.01 12.45
N GLU A 92 -0.77 -3.77 12.65
CA GLU A 92 -1.04 -5.01 11.91
C GLU A 92 -1.29 -4.70 10.42
N ALA A 93 -2.21 -3.78 10.11
CA ALA A 93 -2.55 -3.46 8.72
C ALA A 93 -1.36 -2.82 7.98
N GLY A 94 -0.62 -1.92 8.64
CA GLY A 94 0.52 -1.25 8.04
C GLY A 94 1.70 -2.18 7.80
N THR A 95 2.03 -3.04 8.76
CA THR A 95 3.21 -3.92 8.68
C THR A 95 2.99 -5.05 7.69
N ASP A 96 1.87 -5.76 7.80
CA ASP A 96 1.63 -6.99 7.03
C ASP A 96 1.50 -6.70 5.53
N THR A 97 0.74 -5.66 5.16
CA THR A 97 0.58 -5.26 3.75
C THR A 97 1.84 -4.65 3.13
N SER A 98 2.61 -3.88 3.91
CA SER A 98 3.89 -3.32 3.41
C SER A 98 4.92 -4.41 3.21
N TYR A 99 5.02 -5.36 4.15
CA TYR A 99 5.91 -6.50 4.05
C TYR A 99 5.58 -7.36 2.82
N SER A 100 4.32 -7.75 2.63
CA SER A 100 3.94 -8.60 1.49
C SER A 100 4.21 -7.93 0.14
N THR A 101 3.93 -6.63 0.05
CA THR A 101 4.23 -5.83 -1.16
C THR A 101 5.73 -5.77 -1.42
N LEU A 102 6.55 -5.57 -0.38
CA LEU A 102 8.00 -5.51 -0.50
C LEU A 102 8.61 -6.86 -0.88
N ASP A 103 8.10 -7.97 -0.32
CA ASP A 103 8.55 -9.33 -0.66
C ASP A 103 8.29 -9.65 -2.14
N VAL A 104 7.08 -9.35 -2.64
CA VAL A 104 6.74 -9.51 -4.06
C VAL A 104 7.63 -8.62 -4.94
N ALA A 105 7.82 -7.35 -4.57
CA ALA A 105 8.65 -6.42 -5.32
C ALA A 105 10.10 -6.91 -5.43
N MET A 106 10.71 -7.35 -4.32
CA MET A 106 12.06 -7.89 -4.31
C MET A 106 12.16 -9.20 -5.11
N ALA A 107 11.18 -10.11 -4.99
CA ALA A 107 11.16 -11.35 -5.75
C ALA A 107 11.09 -11.11 -7.26
N GLU A 108 10.23 -10.20 -7.70
CA GLU A 108 10.12 -9.80 -9.11
C GLU A 108 11.42 -9.16 -9.64
N LEU A 109 12.05 -8.28 -8.85
CA LEU A 109 13.34 -7.69 -9.23
C LEU A 109 14.45 -8.75 -9.35
N MET A 110 14.46 -9.76 -8.48
CA MET A 110 15.42 -10.87 -8.58
C MET A 110 15.16 -11.78 -9.80
N ARG A 111 13.90 -11.90 -10.24
CA ARG A 111 13.53 -12.58 -11.49
C ARG A 111 13.94 -11.78 -12.75
N LYS A 112 14.14 -10.47 -12.60
CA LYS A 112 14.49 -9.52 -13.68
C LYS A 112 15.75 -8.71 -13.35
N PRO A 113 16.95 -9.31 -13.43
CA PRO A 113 18.21 -8.67 -13.05
C PRO A 113 18.47 -7.34 -13.77
N GLU A 114 18.01 -7.19 -15.02
CA GLU A 114 18.08 -5.96 -15.79
C GLU A 114 17.30 -4.80 -15.15
N ALA A 115 16.12 -5.08 -14.60
CA ALA A 115 15.30 -4.09 -13.89
C ALA A 115 15.92 -3.72 -12.53
N MET A 116 16.43 -4.71 -11.79
CA MET A 116 17.18 -4.48 -10.55
C MET A 116 18.40 -3.60 -10.78
N ALA A 117 19.23 -3.92 -11.77
CA ALA A 117 20.45 -3.17 -12.08
C ALA A 117 20.14 -1.71 -12.49
N LYS A 118 19.09 -1.50 -13.30
CA LYS A 118 18.62 -0.16 -13.67
C LYS A 118 18.17 0.63 -12.44
N LEU A 119 17.35 0.03 -11.59
CA LEU A 119 16.85 0.67 -10.36
C LEU A 119 18.00 1.04 -9.41
N GLN A 120 18.93 0.12 -9.15
CA GLN A 120 20.10 0.39 -8.32
C GLN A 120 20.95 1.52 -8.89
N ALA A 121 21.18 1.55 -10.21
CA ALA A 121 21.93 2.62 -10.87
C ALA A 121 21.23 3.98 -10.73
N GLU A 122 19.91 4.04 -10.91
CA GLU A 122 19.13 5.28 -10.78
C GLU A 122 19.12 5.80 -9.34
N VAL A 123 18.80 4.95 -8.35
CA VAL A 123 18.77 5.33 -6.93
C VAL A 123 20.15 5.79 -6.46
N ARG A 124 21.22 5.06 -6.79
CA ARG A 124 22.60 5.43 -6.42
C ARG A 124 23.10 6.68 -7.14
N ARG A 125 22.57 7.01 -8.32
CA ARG A 125 22.86 8.27 -9.03
C ARG A 125 22.17 9.47 -8.37
N MET A 126 20.94 9.29 -7.89
CA MET A 126 20.11 10.38 -7.36
C MET A 126 20.41 10.75 -5.90
N VAL A 127 21.00 9.85 -5.12
CA VAL A 127 21.34 10.09 -3.70
C VAL A 127 22.83 10.42 -3.57
N PRO A 128 23.22 11.69 -3.32
CA PRO A 128 24.62 12.08 -3.13
C PRO A 128 25.23 11.44 -1.89
N ARG A 129 26.57 11.36 -1.86
CA ARG A 129 27.33 10.75 -0.75
C ARG A 129 27.00 11.42 0.59
N GLY A 130 26.55 10.62 1.57
CA GLY A 130 26.43 11.03 2.97
C GLY A 130 25.06 11.57 3.41
N GLN A 131 24.02 11.53 2.58
CA GLN A 131 22.64 11.87 3.00
C GLN A 131 21.76 10.62 3.15
N GLU A 132 20.88 10.63 4.16
CA GLU A 132 19.79 9.67 4.31
C GLU A 132 18.67 9.96 3.31
N ILE A 133 17.96 8.91 2.89
CA ILE A 133 16.87 9.01 1.91
C ILE A 133 15.62 9.52 2.64
N ASP A 134 15.42 10.83 2.62
CA ASP A 134 14.22 11.51 3.11
C ASP A 134 13.23 11.72 1.94
N GLY A 135 12.10 11.02 1.95
CA GLY A 135 11.16 10.98 0.81
C GLY A 135 10.22 12.19 0.71
N CYS A 136 10.18 12.86 -0.46
CA CYS A 136 9.01 13.59 -1.01
C CYS A 136 9.27 14.16 -2.44
N GLY A 137 8.29 14.10 -3.39
CA GLY A 137 8.34 14.91 -4.64
C GLY A 137 7.33 14.71 -5.82
N CYS A 138 6.03 15.02 -5.63
CA CYS A 138 4.99 15.62 -6.53
C CYS A 138 4.82 15.44 -8.09
N THR A 139 3.61 14.97 -8.49
CA THR A 139 2.55 15.48 -9.45
C THR A 139 2.79 15.91 -10.93
N ARG A 140 1.93 15.43 -11.89
CA ARG A 140 1.17 16.25 -12.90
C ARG A 140 0.13 15.47 -13.77
N ARG A 141 -0.88 16.21 -14.28
CA ARG A 141 -2.16 15.82 -14.94
C ARG A 141 -2.07 15.58 -16.48
N ARG A 142 -2.91 14.67 -17.04
CA ARG A 142 -4.02 14.89 -18.04
C ARG A 142 -4.56 13.55 -18.63
N ARG A 143 -5.72 13.61 -19.29
CA ARG A 143 -6.68 12.51 -19.62
C ARG A 143 -6.52 11.90 -21.02
N SER A 144 -6.92 10.62 -21.16
CA SER A 144 -7.86 9.97 -22.14
C SER A 144 -7.46 8.51 -22.37
N SER A 145 -8.23 7.51 -22.81
CA SER A 145 -9.65 7.13 -22.89
C SER A 145 -9.67 5.59 -22.97
N LEU A 146 -10.79 4.94 -22.64
CA LEU A 146 -10.88 3.50 -22.31
C LEU A 146 -11.40 2.62 -23.46
N SER A 147 -10.78 1.45 -23.67
CA SER A 147 -11.53 0.24 -24.07
C SER A 147 -10.83 -1.12 -23.79
N ALA A 148 -9.52 -1.19 -23.59
CA ALA A 148 -8.76 -2.41 -23.27
C ALA A 148 -7.73 -2.08 -22.16
N CYS A 149 -7.97 -2.47 -20.91
CA CYS A 149 -7.36 -1.74 -19.80
C CYS A 149 -5.85 -1.96 -19.65
N TRP A 150 -5.33 -3.17 -19.94
CA TRP A 150 -3.91 -3.53 -19.76
C TRP A 150 -3.48 -4.64 -20.73
N ASP A 151 -2.45 -4.40 -21.55
CA ASP A 151 -1.80 -5.45 -22.36
C ASP A 151 -1.02 -6.41 -21.44
N ASN A 152 -1.07 -7.73 -21.63
CA ASN A 152 -0.35 -8.72 -20.79
C ASN A 152 -0.52 -8.52 -19.27
N PRO A 153 -1.74 -8.68 -18.72
CA PRO A 153 -2.07 -8.32 -17.33
C PRO A 153 -1.41 -9.22 -16.27
N HIS A 154 -0.90 -10.39 -16.64
CA HIS A 154 -0.25 -11.33 -15.72
C HIS A 154 1.27 -11.13 -15.63
N ASP A 155 1.85 -10.30 -16.51
CA ASP A 155 3.29 -10.05 -16.52
C ASP A 155 3.63 -8.82 -15.66
N PHE A 156 4.64 -8.94 -14.80
CA PHE A 156 5.18 -7.81 -14.05
C PHE A 156 5.86 -6.81 -15.00
N MET A 157 5.16 -5.76 -15.40
CA MET A 157 5.66 -4.73 -16.33
C MET A 157 5.64 -3.36 -15.67
N PRO A 158 6.66 -2.99 -14.88
CA PRO A 158 6.69 -1.72 -14.15
C PRO A 158 6.67 -0.50 -15.07
N GLU A 159 7.25 -0.61 -16.27
CA GLU A 159 7.33 0.47 -17.28
C GLU A 159 5.96 1.02 -17.64
N ARG A 160 4.93 0.17 -17.59
CA ARG A 160 3.51 0.49 -17.81
C ARG A 160 3.02 1.66 -16.96
N PHE A 161 3.62 1.87 -15.78
CA PHE A 161 3.23 2.91 -14.84
C PHE A 161 4.30 4.01 -14.71
N MET A 162 5.50 3.81 -15.25
CA MET A 162 6.62 4.75 -15.17
C MET A 162 6.60 5.76 -16.31
N ASP A 163 6.17 5.33 -17.51
CA ASP A 163 6.04 6.23 -18.65
C ASP A 163 4.77 7.08 -18.48
N GLY A 164 4.90 8.40 -18.50
CA GLY A 164 3.83 9.37 -18.19
C GLY A 164 2.55 9.28 -19.03
N ASN A 165 2.47 8.34 -19.98
CA ASN A 165 1.32 8.07 -20.83
C ASN A 165 0.20 7.26 -20.13
N ASN A 166 0.47 6.58 -19.01
CA ASN A 166 -0.53 5.73 -18.35
C ASN A 166 -0.59 5.93 -16.82
N HIS A 167 -0.65 7.19 -16.40
CA HIS A 167 -0.77 7.56 -14.99
C HIS A 167 -2.08 7.02 -14.39
N VAL A 168 -1.97 6.07 -13.46
CA VAL A 168 -3.13 5.54 -12.73
C VAL A 168 -3.22 6.13 -11.34
N ASP A 169 -4.41 6.61 -10.99
CA ASP A 169 -4.68 7.13 -9.65
C ASP A 169 -4.76 5.99 -8.64
N LEU A 170 -3.78 5.89 -7.73
CA LEU A 170 -3.79 4.94 -6.61
C LEU A 170 -5.04 5.07 -5.72
N LYS A 171 -5.73 6.22 -5.76
CA LYS A 171 -6.94 6.51 -4.97
C LYS A 171 -8.24 6.12 -5.69
N GLY A 172 -8.18 5.65 -6.94
CA GLY A 172 -9.38 5.26 -7.68
C GLY A 172 -10.44 6.37 -7.82
N LYS A 173 -10.09 7.67 -7.69
CA LYS A 173 -11.07 8.77 -7.71
C LYS A 173 -11.52 9.11 -9.11
N THR A 174 -10.63 8.98 -10.08
CA THR A 174 -10.90 9.30 -11.49
C THR A 174 -10.63 8.14 -12.44
N ASP A 175 -9.98 7.08 -11.95
CA ASP A 175 -9.60 5.90 -12.72
C ASP A 175 -9.79 4.64 -11.89
N PHE A 176 -10.80 3.83 -12.22
CA PHE A 176 -11.10 2.58 -11.53
C PHE A 176 -10.36 1.36 -12.11
N ARG A 177 -9.43 1.56 -13.07
CA ARG A 177 -8.60 0.47 -13.62
C ARG A 177 -7.62 -0.13 -12.62
N TYR A 178 -7.33 0.59 -11.54
CA TYR A 178 -6.41 0.18 -10.48
C TYR A 178 -6.85 0.79 -9.14
N VAL A 179 -7.16 -0.05 -8.16
CA VAL A 179 -7.70 0.37 -6.86
C VAL A 179 -7.03 -0.36 -5.68
N PRO A 180 -5.68 -0.35 -5.59
CA PRO A 180 -4.95 -1.13 -4.60
C PRO A 180 -5.24 -0.71 -3.15
N PHE A 181 -5.68 0.53 -2.93
CA PHE A 181 -6.07 1.05 -1.61
C PHE A 181 -7.58 1.12 -1.39
N GLY A 182 -8.36 0.50 -2.28
CA GLY A 182 -9.81 0.57 -2.29
C GLY A 182 -10.35 1.95 -2.66
N ALA A 183 -11.66 2.15 -2.44
CA ALA A 183 -12.36 3.38 -2.81
C ALA A 183 -13.43 3.77 -1.77
N GLY A 184 -13.93 5.01 -1.87
CA GLY A 184 -15.03 5.51 -1.05
C GLY A 184 -14.65 5.74 0.43
N ARG A 185 -15.65 5.61 1.33
CA ARG A 185 -15.51 5.97 2.75
C ARG A 185 -14.61 5.03 3.56
N ARG A 186 -14.32 3.84 3.02
CA ARG A 186 -13.46 2.82 3.64
C ARG A 186 -12.11 2.67 2.96
N MET A 187 -11.81 3.51 1.97
CA MET A 187 -10.49 3.61 1.36
C MET A 187 -9.39 3.61 2.44
N CYS A 188 -8.26 2.97 2.16
CA CYS A 188 -7.14 2.83 3.10
C CYS A 188 -6.76 4.21 3.69
N PRO A 189 -6.83 4.39 5.02
CA PRO A 189 -6.40 5.63 5.65
C PRO A 189 -4.88 5.82 5.56
N GLY A 190 -4.13 4.72 5.43
CA GLY A 190 -2.66 4.69 5.40
C GLY A 190 -2.04 4.85 4.02
N ILE A 191 -2.78 5.21 2.96
CA ILE A 191 -2.24 5.26 1.58
C ILE A 191 -0.93 6.07 1.46
N HIS A 192 -0.86 7.22 2.12
CA HIS A 192 0.31 8.09 2.07
C HIS A 192 1.50 7.50 2.86
N ALA A 193 1.21 6.94 4.04
CA ALA A 193 2.22 6.28 4.85
C ALA A 193 2.78 5.03 4.14
N ALA A 194 1.91 4.20 3.56
CA ALA A 194 2.29 3.00 2.82
C ALA A 194 3.16 3.33 1.60
N ALA A 195 2.74 4.31 0.78
CA ALA A 195 3.52 4.74 -0.38
C ALA A 195 4.92 5.21 0.00
N ALA A 196 5.03 6.11 0.98
CA ALA A 196 6.32 6.61 1.45
C ALA A 196 7.18 5.50 2.09
N THR A 197 6.56 4.63 2.90
CA THR A 197 7.26 3.54 3.58
C THR A 197 7.83 2.54 2.59
N LEU A 198 7.04 2.12 1.60
CA LEU A 198 7.49 1.19 0.55
C LEU A 198 8.59 1.81 -0.32
N GLU A 199 8.46 3.08 -0.70
CA GLU A 199 9.47 3.81 -1.45
C GLU A 199 10.80 3.84 -0.68
N ILE A 200 10.77 4.24 0.60
CA ILE A 200 11.95 4.33 1.46
C ILE A 200 12.56 2.95 1.72
N MET A 201 11.74 1.94 2.03
CA MET A 201 12.22 0.58 2.27
C MET A 201 12.91 0.01 1.03
N LEU A 202 12.26 0.10 -0.13
CA LEU A 202 12.81 -0.39 -1.39
C LEU A 202 14.09 0.37 -1.75
N ALA A 203 14.07 1.71 -1.70
CA ALA A 203 15.23 2.53 -1.99
C ALA A 203 16.42 2.19 -1.08
N ASN A 204 16.18 2.00 0.22
CA ASN A 204 17.24 1.63 1.16
C ASN A 204 17.83 0.23 0.87
N LEU A 205 16.98 -0.76 0.54
CA LEU A 205 17.42 -2.12 0.23
C LEU A 205 18.26 -2.16 -1.05
N VAL A 206 17.83 -1.49 -2.11
CA VAL A 206 18.56 -1.48 -3.40
C VAL A 206 19.78 -0.56 -3.37
N TYR A 207 19.76 0.52 -2.57
CA TYR A 207 20.90 1.41 -2.42
C TYR A 207 22.05 0.73 -1.68
N ARG A 208 21.78 0.12 -0.51
CA ARG A 208 22.82 -0.39 0.41
C ARG A 208 23.39 -1.75 0.05
N PHE A 209 22.63 -2.59 -0.65
CA PHE A 209 23.01 -3.97 -0.90
C PHE A 209 22.95 -4.33 -2.39
N ASP A 210 23.91 -5.13 -2.80
CA ASP A 210 23.84 -5.96 -3.99
C ASP A 210 23.29 -7.32 -3.56
N TRP A 211 22.18 -7.75 -4.16
CA TRP A 211 21.43 -8.93 -3.73
C TRP A 211 21.79 -10.14 -4.59
N GLU A 212 22.03 -11.27 -3.93
CA GLU A 212 22.30 -12.54 -4.60
C GLU A 212 21.35 -13.64 -4.12
N LEU A 213 21.09 -14.61 -5.01
CA LEU A 213 20.39 -15.84 -4.64
C LEU A 213 21.36 -16.79 -3.92
N PRO A 214 20.85 -17.64 -3.00
CA PRO A 214 21.65 -18.68 -2.38
C PRO A 214 22.30 -19.60 -3.42
N ALA A 215 23.44 -20.20 -3.06
CA ALA A 215 24.18 -21.08 -3.95
C ALA A 215 23.28 -22.21 -4.50
N GLY A 216 23.24 -22.34 -5.82
CA GLY A 216 22.45 -23.35 -6.52
C GLY A 216 21.01 -22.96 -6.84
N VAL A 217 20.54 -21.79 -6.39
CA VAL A 217 19.20 -21.27 -6.73
C VAL A 217 19.31 -20.33 -7.94
N ARG A 218 18.52 -20.59 -8.97
CA ARG A 218 18.42 -19.71 -10.15
C ARG A 218 17.18 -18.83 -10.06
N LYS A 219 17.13 -17.78 -10.86
CA LYS A 219 16.01 -16.83 -10.88
C LYS A 219 14.69 -17.47 -11.30
N GLU A 220 14.73 -18.52 -12.14
CA GLU A 220 13.56 -19.29 -12.56
C GLU A 220 12.98 -20.14 -11.43
N ASP A 221 13.78 -20.44 -10.42
CA ASP A 221 13.39 -21.28 -9.28
C ASP A 221 12.65 -20.47 -8.19
N ILE A 222 12.50 -19.15 -8.38
CA ILE A 222 11.73 -18.27 -7.48
C ILE A 222 10.22 -18.47 -7.71
N ASP A 223 9.59 -19.24 -6.81
CA ASP A 223 8.14 -19.45 -6.81
C ASP A 223 7.39 -18.15 -6.48
N MET A 224 6.45 -17.78 -7.35
CA MET A 224 5.56 -16.63 -7.18
C MET A 224 4.13 -17.05 -6.84
N THR A 225 3.91 -18.33 -6.53
CA THR A 225 2.61 -18.83 -6.09
C THR A 225 2.19 -18.12 -4.80
N GLU A 226 0.95 -17.66 -4.79
CA GLU A 226 0.37 -16.91 -3.68
C GLU A 226 -0.57 -17.79 -2.85
N VAL A 227 -0.66 -17.50 -1.55
CA VAL A 227 -1.63 -18.07 -0.63
C VAL A 227 -2.63 -16.99 -0.25
N PHE A 228 -3.91 -17.30 -0.44
CA PHE A 228 -5.01 -16.42 -0.07
C PHE A 228 -5.27 -16.51 1.44
N GLY A 229 -5.21 -15.36 2.10
CA GLY A 229 -5.56 -15.18 3.52
C GLY A 229 -6.30 -13.86 3.75
N LEU A 230 -6.17 -13.29 4.95
CA LEU A 230 -6.61 -11.91 5.22
C LEU A 230 -5.92 -10.91 4.28
N THR A 231 -4.66 -11.20 3.98
CA THR A 231 -3.79 -10.58 2.99
C THR A 231 -3.17 -11.67 2.13
N VAL A 232 -2.82 -11.33 0.90
CA VAL A 232 -2.17 -12.26 -0.03
C VAL A 232 -0.67 -12.24 0.23
N HIS A 233 -0.08 -13.42 0.38
CA HIS A 233 1.35 -13.61 0.61
C HIS A 233 1.92 -14.63 -0.38
N ARG A 234 3.20 -14.50 -0.73
CA ARG A 234 3.91 -15.59 -1.42
C ARG A 234 3.94 -16.83 -0.52
N LYS A 235 3.71 -17.99 -1.13
CA LYS A 235 3.69 -19.28 -0.44
C LYS A 235 5.04 -19.59 0.19
N GLU A 236 6.10 -19.41 -0.57
CA GLU A 236 7.48 -19.67 -0.16
C GLU A 236 8.21 -18.35 0.13
N LYS A 237 8.96 -18.30 1.23
CA LYS A 237 9.73 -17.11 1.63
C LYS A 237 10.86 -16.84 0.64
N LEU A 238 11.13 -15.56 0.35
CA LEU A 238 12.32 -15.18 -0.40
C LEU A 238 13.56 -15.23 0.49
N PHE A 239 14.54 -16.04 0.13
CA PHE A 239 15.86 -16.05 0.76
C PHE A 239 16.86 -15.39 -0.16
N LEU A 240 17.51 -14.32 0.31
CA LEU A 240 18.55 -13.59 -0.41
C LEU A 240 19.80 -13.44 0.46
N VAL A 241 20.95 -13.37 -0.19
CA VAL A 241 22.23 -13.05 0.44
C VAL A 241 22.55 -11.58 0.17
N PRO A 242 22.53 -10.71 1.19
CA PRO A 242 22.92 -9.31 1.02
C PRO A 242 24.44 -9.18 0.96
N LYS A 243 24.97 -8.61 -0.13
CA LYS A 243 26.35 -8.11 -0.18
C LYS A 243 26.33 -6.60 -0.01
N PRO A 244 27.06 -6.02 0.96
CA PRO A 244 27.18 -4.58 1.07
C PRO A 244 27.65 -4.01 -0.27
N ALA A 245 26.88 -3.09 -0.84
CA ALA A 245 27.21 -2.50 -2.12
C ALA A 245 28.53 -1.73 -1.97
N CYS A 246 29.45 -1.94 -2.90
CA CYS A 246 30.73 -1.25 -2.92
C CYS A 246 30.53 0.19 -3.42
N ILE A 247 29.83 0.99 -2.63
CA ILE A 247 29.67 2.43 -2.84
C ILE A 247 31.01 3.02 -2.42
N CYS A 248 31.97 3.12 -3.35
CA CYS A 248 33.36 3.54 -3.11
C CYS A 248 33.50 4.48 -1.90
N MET A 249 33.72 3.88 -0.73
CA MET A 249 34.22 4.57 0.43
C MET A 249 35.71 4.66 0.17
N CYS A 250 36.16 5.77 -0.43
CA CYS A 250 37.47 6.26 -0.06
C CYS A 250 37.38 6.56 1.44
N LEU A 251 37.63 5.53 2.26
CA LEU A 251 37.97 5.66 3.66
C LEU A 251 39.24 6.50 3.70
N SER A 252 39.09 7.82 3.68
CA SER A 252 40.05 8.68 4.35
C SER A 252 40.06 8.18 5.79
N ARG A 253 41.12 7.45 6.12
CA ARG A 253 41.44 6.92 7.45
C ARG A 253 40.93 7.88 8.53
N VAL A 254 39.82 7.54 9.17
CA VAL A 254 39.59 7.98 10.55
C VAL A 254 40.30 6.94 11.39
N VAL A 255 41.55 7.24 11.68
CA VAL A 255 42.24 6.62 12.82
C VAL A 255 41.47 7.09 14.04
N ILE A 256 40.91 6.14 14.80
CA ILE A 256 40.49 6.37 16.19
C ILE A 256 41.75 6.44 17.04
#